data_AF-A0A443VEN9-F1
#
_entry.id   AF-A0A443VEN9-F1
#
_cell.length_a   1.000
_cell.length_b   1.000
_cell.length_c   1.000
_cell.angle_alpha   90.00
_cell.angle_beta   90.00
_cell.angle_gamma   90.00
#
_symmetry.space_group_name_H-M   'P 1'
#
loop_
_entity.id
_entity.type
_entity.pdbx_description
1 polymer ?
#
loop_
_entity_poly.entity_id
_entity_poly.type
_entity_poly.pdbx_seq_one_letter_code
_entity_poly.pdbx_strand_id
1 'polypeptide(L)'
;MVNIMINKILELYARCGKSLLDNGLNDAVLPMSAANEILDLFTEANWTVLGGDVYQYENNEMRNFYADWYCNLTASGESCDYAREHLGKLRGDNIYVSFTIKN
;
A
#
# COMPACT_ATOMS: atom_id res chain seq x y z
N MET A 1 -7.85 -18.81 -9.36
CA MET A 1 -6.81 -17.77 -9.52
C MET A 1 -6.79 -16.79 -8.35
N VAL A 2 -7.95 -16.27 -7.89
CA VAL A 2 -8.04 -15.33 -6.74
C VAL A 2 -7.30 -15.81 -5.49
N ASN A 3 -7.45 -17.08 -5.06
CA ASN A 3 -6.70 -17.63 -3.92
C ASN A 3 -5.18 -17.58 -4.07
N ILE A 4 -4.65 -17.70 -5.30
CA ILE A 4 -3.21 -17.61 -5.53
C ILE A 4 -2.77 -16.15 -5.35
N MET A 5 -3.57 -15.18 -5.79
CA MET A 5 -3.25 -13.75 -5.65
C MET A 5 -3.29 -13.31 -4.18
N ILE A 6 -4.32 -13.72 -3.44
CA ILE A 6 -4.41 -13.45 -2.00
C ILE A 6 -3.17 -14.00 -1.27
N ASN A 7 -2.75 -15.22 -1.59
CA ASN A 7 -1.55 -15.80 -0.97
C ASN A 7 -0.29 -14.98 -1.28
N LYS A 8 -0.10 -14.52 -2.53
CA LYS A 8 1.03 -13.65 -2.90
C LYS A 8 0.98 -12.30 -2.19
N ILE A 9 -0.21 -11.72 -2.05
CA ILE A 9 -0.42 -10.48 -1.29
C ILE A 9 -0.01 -10.69 0.16
N LEU A 10 -0.52 -11.73 0.82
CA LEU A 10 -0.18 -12.07 2.20
C LEU A 10 1.31 -12.36 2.37
N GLU A 11 1.94 -13.07 1.42
CA GLU A 11 3.37 -13.34 1.40
C GLU A 11 4.19 -12.04 1.31
N LEU A 12 3.78 -11.09 0.45
CA LEU A 12 4.45 -9.80 0.32
C LEU A 12 4.38 -8.99 1.62
N TYR A 13 3.21 -8.94 2.27
CA TYR A 13 3.04 -8.32 3.58
C TYR A 13 3.84 -9.03 4.68
N ALA A 14 3.92 -10.37 4.67
CA ALA A 14 4.71 -11.12 5.63
C ALA A 14 6.23 -10.88 5.46
N ARG A 15 6.69 -10.72 4.22
CA ARG A 15 8.11 -10.51 3.88
C ARG A 15 8.59 -9.09 4.17
N CYS A 16 7.78 -8.09 3.80
CA CYS A 16 8.22 -6.70 3.75
C CYS A 16 7.40 -5.76 4.66
N GLY A 17 6.21 -6.19 5.08
CA GLY A 17 5.27 -5.34 5.79
C GLY A 17 5.70 -5.03 7.23
N LYS A 18 5.22 -3.90 7.73
CA LYS A 18 5.32 -3.53 9.15
C LYS A 18 3.92 -3.31 9.70
N SER A 19 3.64 -3.91 10.86
CA SER A 19 2.40 -3.70 11.58
C SER A 19 2.38 -2.30 12.20
N LEU A 20 1.21 -1.67 12.19
CA LEU A 20 0.94 -0.43 12.93
C LEU A 20 0.19 -0.67 14.25
N LEU A 21 0.12 -1.91 14.74
CA LEU A 21 -0.58 -2.25 15.98
C LEU A 21 -0.01 -1.50 17.18
N ASP A 22 1.32 -1.36 17.25
CA ASP A 22 2.00 -0.60 18.30
C ASP A 22 1.73 0.92 18.21
N ASN A 23 1.26 1.39 17.05
CA ASN A 23 0.78 2.75 16.83
C ASN A 23 -0.72 2.92 17.11
N GLY A 24 -1.41 1.87 17.60
CA GLY A 24 -2.85 1.88 17.87
C GLY A 24 -3.72 1.71 16.62
N LEU A 25 -3.15 1.31 15.49
CA LEU A 25 -3.85 1.12 14.23
C LEU A 25 -3.88 -0.37 13.86
N ASN A 26 -5.05 -0.90 13.54
CA ASN A 26 -5.19 -2.28 13.05
C ASN A 26 -4.93 -2.34 11.53
N ASP A 27 -3.70 -1.99 11.14
CA ASP A 27 -3.28 -1.92 9.74
C ASP A 27 -1.81 -2.34 9.59
N ALA A 28 -1.39 -2.56 8.35
CA ALA A 28 -0.01 -2.85 7.98
C ALA A 28 0.41 -2.02 6.76
N VAL A 29 1.67 -1.60 6.78
CA VAL A 29 2.26 -0.79 5.73
C VAL A 29 3.35 -1.54 4.99
N LEU A 30 3.50 -1.26 3.71
CA LEU A 30 4.59 -1.78 2.87
C LEU A 30 5.62 -0.67 2.62
N PRO A 31 6.91 -0.98 2.50
CA PRO A 31 7.90 -0.01 2.04
C PRO A 31 7.58 0.41 0.61
N MET A 32 7.90 1.65 0.26
CA MET A 32 7.69 2.19 -1.09
C MET A 32 8.34 1.35 -2.21
N SER A 33 9.41 0.62 -1.89
CA SER A 33 10.07 -0.32 -2.80
C SER A 33 9.19 -1.50 -3.23
N ALA A 34 8.17 -1.85 -2.44
CA ALA A 34 7.20 -2.91 -2.73
C ALA A 34 5.88 -2.38 -3.34
N ALA A 35 5.73 -1.05 -3.50
CA ALA A 35 4.47 -0.45 -3.94
C ALA A 35 4.04 -0.91 -5.35
N ASN A 36 4.98 -1.03 -6.29
CA ASN A 36 4.64 -1.51 -7.64
C ASN A 36 4.19 -2.97 -7.62
N GLU A 37 4.88 -3.84 -6.88
CA GLU A 37 4.57 -5.27 -6.79
C GLU A 37 3.16 -5.49 -6.22
N ILE A 38 2.78 -4.77 -5.15
CA ILE A 38 1.44 -4.93 -4.58
C ILE A 38 0.34 -4.38 -5.50
N LEU A 39 0.59 -3.28 -6.21
CA LEU A 39 -0.38 -2.70 -7.16
C LEU A 39 -0.63 -3.62 -8.36
N ASP A 40 0.40 -4.31 -8.83
CA ASP A 40 0.26 -5.33 -9.88
C ASP A 40 -0.60 -6.50 -9.37
N LEU A 41 -0.36 -6.95 -8.13
CA LEU A 41 -1.18 -8.00 -7.50
C LEU A 41 -2.64 -7.58 -7.29
N PHE A 42 -2.90 -6.33 -6.90
CA PHE A 42 -4.25 -5.80 -6.79
C PHE A 42 -4.95 -5.74 -8.14
N THR A 43 -4.24 -5.35 -9.20
CA THR A 43 -4.77 -5.35 -10.57
C THR A 43 -5.14 -6.77 -11.01
N GLU A 44 -4.25 -7.75 -10.81
CA GLU A 44 -4.49 -9.16 -11.12
C GLU A 44 -5.64 -9.77 -10.30
N ALA A 45 -5.82 -9.33 -9.05
CA ALA A 45 -6.92 -9.74 -8.18
C ALA A 45 -8.25 -9.02 -8.48
N ASN A 46 -8.24 -8.04 -9.39
CA ASN A 46 -9.35 -7.12 -9.67
C ASN A 46 -9.82 -6.33 -8.43
N TRP A 47 -8.87 -5.89 -7.59
CA TRP A 47 -9.12 -5.05 -6.42
C TRP A 47 -8.92 -3.59 -6.78
N THR A 48 -9.85 -2.73 -6.33
CA THR A 48 -9.80 -1.28 -6.57
C THR A 48 -9.08 -0.60 -5.40
N VAL A 49 -8.12 0.27 -5.69
CA VAL A 49 -7.45 1.09 -4.69
C VAL A 49 -8.21 2.39 -4.49
N LEU A 50 -8.60 2.69 -3.26
CA LEU A 50 -9.37 3.89 -2.90
C LEU A 50 -8.50 5.01 -2.33
N GLY A 51 -7.23 4.73 -2.06
CA GLY A 51 -6.32 5.65 -1.40
C GLY A 51 -5.44 4.93 -0.39
N GLY A 52 -4.95 5.68 0.58
CA GLY A 52 -4.15 5.16 1.67
C GLY A 52 -3.41 6.26 2.41
N ASP A 53 -2.66 5.85 3.43
CA ASP A 53 -1.87 6.75 4.25
C ASP A 53 -0.38 6.49 4.00
N VAL A 54 0.42 7.54 4.17
CA VAL A 54 1.87 7.48 4.01
C VAL A 54 2.52 7.69 5.35
N TYR A 55 3.54 6.89 5.63
CA TYR A 55 4.29 6.90 6.87
C TYR A 55 5.78 7.04 6.58
N GLN A 56 6.48 7.72 7.49
CA GLN A 56 7.92 7.78 7.51
C GLN A 56 8.43 6.98 8.71
N TYR A 57 9.39 6.09 8.45
CA TYR A 57 10.01 5.26 9.49
C TYR A 57 11.30 5.89 10.00
N GLU A 58 11.31 6.32 11.26
CA GLU A 58 12.44 6.99 11.89
C GLU A 58 12.56 6.58 13.36
N ASN A 59 13.78 6.37 13.86
CA ASN A 59 14.04 6.00 15.26
C ASN A 59 13.22 4.78 15.73
N ASN A 60 13.07 3.78 14.85
CA ASN A 60 12.24 2.59 15.05
C ASN A 60 10.73 2.84 15.21
N GLU A 61 10.24 4.04 14.89
CA GLU A 61 8.82 4.41 14.97
C GLU A 61 8.24 4.72 13.59
N MET A 62 6.98 4.33 13.37
CA MET A 62 6.19 4.82 12.25
C MET A 62 5.56 6.15 12.59
N ARG A 63 5.85 7.18 11.78
CA ARG A 63 5.26 8.51 11.91
C ARG A 63 4.38 8.77 10.70
N ASN A 64 3.15 9.21 10.91
CA ASN A 64 2.29 9.62 9.81
C ASN A 64 2.96 10.81 9.08
N PHE A 65 3.08 10.70 7.76
CA PHE A 65 3.74 11.71 6.91
C PHE A 65 2.76 12.81 6.45
N TYR A 66 1.53 12.80 6.99
CA TYR A 66 0.40 13.68 6.65
C TYR A 66 0.17 13.82 5.14
N ALA A 67 0.36 12.71 4.43
CA ALA A 67 0.20 12.61 2.98
C ALA A 67 -0.83 11.52 2.64
N ASP A 68 -1.97 11.60 3.32
CA ASP A 68 -3.13 10.78 3.00
C ASP A 68 -3.61 11.14 1.59
N TRP A 69 -3.94 10.12 0.80
CA TRP A 69 -4.33 10.31 -0.59
C TRP A 69 -5.57 9.49 -0.91
N TYR A 70 -6.36 9.96 -1.86
CA TYR A 70 -7.65 9.41 -2.20
C TYR A 70 -7.78 9.21 -3.71
N CYS A 71 -8.40 8.11 -4.12
CA CYS A 71 -8.70 7.76 -5.50
C CYS A 71 -10.20 7.52 -5.67
N ASN A 72 -10.83 8.20 -6.63
CA ASN A 72 -12.25 8.05 -6.95
C ASN A 72 -12.52 7.14 -8.16
N LEU A 73 -11.47 6.55 -8.74
CA LEU A 73 -11.58 5.64 -9.87
C LEU A 73 -12.13 4.29 -9.39
N THR A 74 -12.93 3.64 -10.24
CA THR A 74 -13.64 2.42 -9.86
C THR A 74 -13.03 1.17 -10.47
N ALA A 75 -12.37 1.29 -11.62
CA ALA A 75 -11.67 0.18 -12.27
C ALA A 75 -10.33 -0.11 -11.57
N SER A 76 -10.06 -1.39 -11.33
CA SER A 76 -8.84 -1.86 -10.64
C SER A 76 -7.57 -1.33 -11.31
N GLY A 77 -7.42 -1.55 -12.63
CA GLY A 77 -6.26 -1.06 -13.39
C GLY A 77 -6.07 0.46 -13.31
N GLU A 78 -7.14 1.23 -13.57
CA GLU A 78 -7.06 2.70 -13.52
C GLU A 78 -6.72 3.22 -12.12
N SER A 79 -7.32 2.64 -11.07
CA SER A 79 -7.04 3.01 -9.69
C SER A 79 -5.61 2.67 -9.27
N CYS A 80 -5.06 1.54 -9.74
CA CYS A 80 -3.68 1.14 -9.47
C CYS A 80 -2.67 2.01 -10.23
N ASP A 81 -2.97 2.40 -11.47
CA ASP A 81 -2.13 3.32 -12.23
C ASP A 81 -2.10 4.72 -11.61
N TYR A 82 -3.24 5.21 -11.14
CA TYR A 82 -3.32 6.46 -10.36
C TYR A 82 -2.48 6.37 -9.07
N ALA A 83 -2.60 5.28 -8.32
CA ALA A 83 -1.81 5.04 -7.12
C ALA A 83 -0.30 5.08 -7.41
N ARG A 84 0.12 4.42 -8.50
CA ARG A 84 1.52 4.38 -8.92
C ARG A 84 2.05 5.76 -9.28
N GLU A 85 1.28 6.56 -10.01
CA GLU A 85 1.66 7.94 -10.35
C GLU A 85 1.75 8.83 -9.10
N HIS A 86 0.80 8.69 -8.17
CA HIS A 86 0.77 9.46 -6.93
C HIS A 86 1.99 9.13 -6.06
N LEU A 87 2.18 7.85 -5.74
CA LEU A 87 3.27 7.38 -4.89
C LEU A 87 4.64 7.60 -5.54
N GLY A 88 4.74 7.56 -6.87
CA GLY A 88 5.96 7.86 -7.62
C GLY A 88 6.46 9.30 -7.48
N LYS A 89 5.67 10.22 -6.90
CA LYS A 89 6.09 11.60 -6.59
C LYS A 89 6.81 11.70 -5.24
N LEU A 90 6.65 10.71 -4.35
CA LEU A 90 7.30 10.67 -3.05
C LEU A 90 8.80 10.37 -3.21
N ARG A 91 9.61 10.86 -2.28
CA ARG A 91 11.08 10.72 -2.28
C ARG A 91 11.56 10.40 -0.87
N GLY A 92 12.38 9.38 -0.73
CA GLY A 92 12.95 8.95 0.54
C GLY A 92 12.97 7.43 0.68
N ASP A 93 13.99 6.92 1.35
CA ASP A 93 14.23 5.48 1.48
C ASP A 93 13.49 4.87 2.68
N ASN A 94 12.92 5.71 3.55
CA ASN A 94 12.21 5.32 4.76
C ASN A 94 10.70 5.57 4.69
N ILE A 95 10.13 5.60 3.48
CA ILE A 95 8.70 5.81 3.25
C ILE A 95 7.96 4.48 3.14
N TYR A 96 6.83 4.40 3.84
CA TYR A 96 5.92 3.27 3.88
C TYR A 96 4.50 3.72 3.56
N VAL A 97 3.67 2.81 3.04
CA VAL A 97 2.32 3.11 2.57
C VAL A 97 1.34 2.03 3.02
N SER A 98 0.16 2.44 3.50
CA SER A 98 -1.02 1.58 3.61
C SER A 98 -1.92 1.78 2.39
N PHE A 99 -2.76 0.81 2.08
CA PHE A 99 -3.72 0.90 0.99
C PHE A 99 -5.12 0.64 1.51
N THR A 100 -6.03 1.56 1.24
CA THR A 100 -7.47 1.29 1.37
C THR A 100 -7.94 0.65 0.07
N ILE A 101 -8.46 -0.56 0.16
CA ILE A 101 -8.86 -1.36 -1.00
C ILE A 101 -10.34 -1.73 -0.94
N LYS A 102 -10.94 -1.91 -2.12
CA LYS A 102 -12.25 -2.54 -2.32
C LYS A 102 -12.05 -3.80 -3.16
N ASN A 103 -12.42 -4.94 -2.61
CA ASN A 103 -12.24 -6.27 -3.19
C ASN A 103 -13.56 -6.99 -3.47
#